data_AF-A0A355BK46-F1
#
_entry.id   AF-A0A355BK46-F1
#
_cell.length_a   1.000
_cell.length_b   1.000
_cell.length_c   1.000
_cell.angle_alpha   90.00
_cell.angle_beta   90.00
_cell.angle_gamma   90.00
#
_symmetry.space_group_name_H-M   'P 1'
#
loop_
_entity.id
_entity.type
_entity.pdbx_description
1 polymer ?
#
loop_
_entity_poly.entity_id
_entity_poly.type
_entity_poly.pdbx_seq_one_letter_code
_entity_poly.pdbx_strand_id
1 'polypeptide(L)'
;VGSLLQCKRSADVQDVKECLSAGNLNCVSDLNQALHEMLDGRVLLLCHGLSAAVTIEAVKFAKRAIAEPKSDAAIIGPQEGFIESIEDNFALVRRRLRTAKLKSRVLRLGVLTRTPVLICYLQDRVDKQVLTEVEKRLKYLQKAESLPQVLDSTYIAESISDHPRFPFPQIIQTERPDVVVAHLVEGRVCLFVDG
;
A
#
# COMPACT_ATOMS: atom_id res chain seq x y z
N VAL A 1 31.58 -2.97 -26.36
CA VAL A 1 30.27 -2.76 -25.70
C VAL A 1 29.46 -4.03 -25.92
N GLY A 2 29.59 -4.99 -24.99
CA GLY A 2 28.84 -6.25 -25.07
C GLY A 2 27.37 -5.98 -24.78
N SER A 3 26.48 -6.51 -25.62
CA SER A 3 25.03 -6.40 -25.41
C SER A 3 24.68 -6.98 -24.04
N LEU A 4 24.10 -6.15 -23.16
CA LEU A 4 23.62 -6.53 -21.82
C LEU A 4 22.53 -7.61 -21.86
N LEU A 5 22.04 -7.98 -23.04
CA LEU A 5 20.93 -8.89 -23.27
C LEU A 5 21.28 -10.02 -24.26
N GLN A 6 22.51 -10.53 -24.28
CA GLN A 6 22.75 -11.88 -24.82
C GLN A 6 22.29 -12.91 -23.80
N CYS A 7 20.98 -13.05 -23.65
CA CYS A 7 20.40 -14.14 -22.90
C CYS A 7 20.62 -15.42 -23.70
N LYS A 8 21.68 -16.18 -23.36
CA LYS A 8 21.70 -17.62 -23.65
C LYS A 8 20.38 -18.16 -23.11
N ARG A 9 19.71 -19.08 -23.81
CA ARG A 9 18.54 -19.78 -23.23
C ARG A 9 18.97 -20.34 -21.87
N SER A 10 18.61 -19.67 -20.77
CA SER A 10 18.96 -20.12 -19.44
C SER A 10 18.14 -21.37 -19.19
N ALA A 11 18.81 -22.51 -19.23
CA ALA A 11 18.18 -23.80 -18.96
C ALA A 11 17.96 -23.97 -17.45
N ASP A 12 18.68 -23.19 -16.64
CA ASP A 12 18.71 -23.29 -15.20
C ASP A 12 18.69 -21.92 -14.51
N VAL A 13 18.27 -21.92 -13.25
CA VAL A 13 18.17 -20.76 -12.37
C VAL A 13 19.57 -20.18 -12.06
N GLN A 14 20.59 -21.03 -12.11
CA GLN A 14 21.99 -20.66 -11.88
C GLN A 14 22.48 -19.66 -12.94
N ASP A 15 22.16 -19.89 -14.22
CA ASP A 15 22.53 -18.99 -15.32
C ASP A 15 21.93 -17.59 -15.12
N VAL A 16 20.69 -17.53 -14.63
CA VAL A 16 19.99 -16.28 -14.34
C VAL A 16 20.69 -15.53 -13.21
N LYS A 17 21.16 -16.23 -12.17
CA LYS A 17 21.91 -15.61 -11.07
C LYS A 17 23.22 -14.99 -11.53
N GLU A 18 23.95 -15.68 -12.41
CA GLU A 18 25.22 -15.18 -12.94
C GLU A 18 25.06 -13.94 -13.82
N CYS A 19 23.91 -13.78 -14.48
CA CYS A 19 23.60 -12.60 -15.29
C CYS A 19 23.21 -11.36 -14.46
N LEU A 20 22.87 -11.51 -13.18
CA LEU A 20 22.40 -10.43 -12.33
C LEU A 20 23.55 -9.86 -11.48
N SER A 21 23.86 -8.58 -11.66
CA SER A 21 24.80 -7.84 -10.78
C SER A 21 24.13 -7.29 -9.51
N ALA A 22 22.97 -7.82 -9.12
CA ALA A 22 22.21 -7.36 -7.97
C ALA A 22 22.74 -7.97 -6.64
N GLY A 23 22.18 -7.53 -5.50
CA GLY A 23 22.57 -7.97 -4.14
C GLY A 23 22.32 -9.46 -3.86
N ASN A 24 22.08 -9.85 -2.61
CA ASN A 24 21.89 -11.26 -2.25
C ASN A 24 20.77 -11.93 -3.07
N LEU A 25 21.11 -13.02 -3.78
CA LEU A 25 20.23 -13.78 -4.66
C LEU A 25 19.89 -15.16 -4.07
N ASN A 26 18.62 -15.40 -3.80
CA ASN A 26 18.13 -16.73 -3.39
C ASN A 26 17.23 -17.36 -4.47
N CYS A 27 17.01 -18.67 -4.37
CA CYS A 27 16.06 -19.39 -5.23
C CYS A 27 14.91 -19.89 -4.36
N VAL A 28 13.70 -19.84 -4.88
CA VAL A 28 12.51 -20.45 -4.25
C VAL A 28 11.69 -21.15 -5.31
N SER A 29 11.41 -22.43 -5.07
CA SER A 29 10.53 -23.25 -5.91
C SER A 29 9.11 -23.40 -5.33
N ASP A 30 8.94 -23.12 -4.03
CA ASP A 30 7.63 -23.14 -3.39
C ASP A 30 6.93 -21.80 -3.51
N LEU A 31 5.65 -21.84 -3.88
CA LEU A 31 4.83 -20.64 -4.06
C LEU A 31 4.62 -19.88 -2.74
N ASN A 32 4.43 -20.59 -1.62
CA ASN A 32 4.21 -19.92 -0.33
C ASN A 32 5.49 -19.21 0.13
N GLN A 33 6.64 -19.86 -0.02
CA GLN A 33 7.93 -19.23 0.25
C GLN A 33 8.15 -18.01 -0.64
N ALA A 34 7.86 -18.11 -1.95
CA ALA A 34 7.94 -16.95 -2.84
C ALA A 34 7.02 -15.80 -2.39
N LEU A 35 5.78 -16.11 -1.97
CA LEU A 35 4.85 -15.12 -1.43
C LEU A 35 5.38 -14.46 -0.14
N HIS A 36 5.96 -15.23 0.78
CA HIS A 36 6.58 -14.68 1.99
C HIS A 36 7.73 -13.73 1.66
N GLU A 37 8.61 -14.14 0.75
CA GLU A 37 9.74 -13.34 0.28
C GLU A 37 9.28 -12.02 -0.34
N MET A 38 8.22 -12.04 -1.15
CA MET A 38 7.61 -10.84 -1.72
C MET A 38 7.02 -9.92 -0.63
N LEU A 39 6.34 -10.49 0.38
CA LEU A 39 5.75 -9.73 1.48
C LEU A 39 6.80 -9.11 2.41
N ASP A 40 8.00 -9.70 2.46
CA ASP A 40 9.17 -9.14 3.16
C ASP A 40 9.90 -8.06 2.34
N GLY A 41 9.39 -7.74 1.14
CA GLY A 41 9.90 -6.68 0.28
C GLY A 41 11.03 -7.13 -0.65
N ARG A 42 11.27 -8.43 -0.80
CA ARG A 42 12.17 -8.95 -1.84
C ARG A 42 11.50 -8.89 -3.21
N VAL A 43 12.31 -8.68 -4.25
CA VAL A 43 11.84 -8.71 -5.63
C VAL A 43 11.86 -10.15 -6.12
N LEU A 44 10.74 -10.63 -6.65
CA LEU A 44 10.66 -11.93 -7.32
C LEU A 44 10.89 -11.77 -8.82
N LEU A 45 11.86 -12.50 -9.35
CA LEU A 45 12.09 -12.65 -10.79
C LEU A 45 11.58 -14.03 -11.22
N LEU A 46 10.52 -14.02 -12.04
CA LEU A 46 9.93 -15.21 -12.64
C LEU A 46 10.36 -15.27 -14.11
N CYS A 47 11.13 -16.30 -14.47
CA CYS A 47 11.57 -16.51 -15.84
C CYS A 47 10.71 -17.60 -16.50
N HIS A 48 10.21 -17.31 -17.69
CA HIS A 48 9.42 -18.28 -18.45
C HIS A 48 10.24 -19.55 -18.71
N GLY A 49 9.65 -20.71 -18.41
CA GLY A 49 10.29 -22.02 -18.57
C GLY A 49 11.06 -22.53 -17.36
N LEU A 50 11.25 -21.73 -16.30
CA LEU A 50 11.85 -22.18 -15.04
C LEU A 50 10.77 -22.51 -14.00
N SER A 51 11.00 -23.57 -13.23
CA SER A 51 10.11 -24.03 -12.14
C SER A 51 10.38 -23.35 -10.80
N ALA A 52 11.37 -22.45 -10.73
CA ALA A 52 11.73 -21.70 -9.54
C ALA A 52 11.88 -20.21 -9.85
N ALA A 53 11.60 -19.39 -8.84
CA ALA A 53 11.79 -17.95 -8.84
C ALA A 53 13.18 -17.59 -8.26
N VAL A 54 13.80 -16.55 -8.79
CA VAL A 54 14.95 -15.90 -8.16
C VAL A 54 14.44 -14.76 -7.30
N THR A 55 14.83 -14.72 -6.02
CA THR A 55 14.53 -13.58 -5.14
C THR A 55 15.74 -12.68 -5.03
N ILE A 56 15.51 -11.39 -5.17
CA ILE A 56 16.54 -10.37 -5.11
C ILE A 56 16.25 -9.51 -3.88
N GLU A 57 17.24 -9.41 -2.98
CA GLU A 57 17.16 -8.47 -1.88
C GLU A 57 17.26 -7.04 -2.42
N ALA A 58 16.11 -6.37 -2.55
CA ALA A 58 15.99 -4.98 -2.98
C ALA A 58 15.57 -4.05 -1.83
N VAL A 59 15.53 -4.57 -0.60
CA VAL A 59 14.98 -3.89 0.56
C VAL A 59 15.90 -2.73 0.98
N LYS A 60 15.74 -1.58 0.33
CA LYS A 60 16.18 -0.28 0.86
C LYS A 60 14.98 0.38 1.50
N PHE A 61 14.75 0.07 2.78
CA PHE A 61 13.83 0.88 3.57
C PHE A 61 14.34 2.31 3.57
N ALA A 62 13.50 3.27 3.17
CA ALA A 62 13.82 4.68 3.34
C ALA A 62 14.18 4.92 4.82
N LYS A 63 15.44 5.25 5.09
CA LYS A 63 15.98 5.58 6.42
C LYS A 63 15.88 7.07 6.74
N ARG A 64 15.05 7.85 6.03
CA ARG A 64 14.89 9.28 6.35
C ARG A 64 13.88 9.45 7.48
N ALA A 65 14.14 10.47 8.28
CA ALA A 65 13.45 10.83 9.51
C ALA A 65 11.94 10.77 9.34
N ILE A 66 11.34 9.66 9.76
CA ILE A 66 9.90 9.61 9.97
C ILE A 66 9.66 10.63 11.08
N ALA A 67 8.92 11.69 10.77
CA ALA A 67 8.62 12.73 11.73
C ALA A 67 7.63 12.19 12.75
N GLU A 68 7.76 12.64 13.99
CA GLU A 68 6.73 12.40 15.01
C GLU A 68 5.39 12.98 14.53
N PRO A 69 4.27 12.27 14.76
CA PRO A 69 2.94 12.80 14.43
C PRO A 69 2.73 14.13 15.18
N LYS A 70 2.37 15.18 14.45
CA LYS A 70 2.25 16.54 15.03
C LYS A 70 1.00 16.66 15.89
N SER A 71 -0.06 15.95 15.52
CA SER A 71 -1.37 16.02 16.17
C SER A 71 -1.66 14.86 17.13
N ASP A 72 -0.81 13.81 17.13
CA ASP A 72 -1.10 12.52 17.80
C ASP A 72 0.13 11.96 18.53
N ALA A 73 0.86 12.84 19.25
CA ALA A 73 2.09 12.49 19.94
C ALA A 73 1.85 11.49 21.09
N ALA A 74 2.40 10.28 20.99
CA ALA A 74 2.33 9.27 22.04
C ALA A 74 3.50 9.43 23.04
N ILE A 75 3.20 9.44 24.33
CA ILE A 75 4.21 9.44 25.42
C ILE A 75 4.92 8.07 25.49
N ILE A 76 4.26 6.99 25.05
CA ILE A 76 4.78 5.62 24.99
C ILE A 76 4.27 4.95 23.72
N GLY A 77 5.17 4.45 22.87
CA GLY A 77 4.83 3.70 21.65
C GLY A 77 5.64 4.11 20.41
N PRO A 78 5.32 3.58 19.23
CA PRO A 78 5.98 3.96 17.98
C PRO A 78 5.75 5.45 17.69
N GLN A 79 6.83 6.18 17.48
CA GLN A 79 6.82 7.61 17.15
C GLN A 79 6.66 7.89 15.65
N GLU A 80 6.41 6.87 14.84
CA GLU A 80 6.27 7.02 13.40
C GLU A 80 4.90 7.63 13.05
N GLY A 81 4.89 8.81 12.44
CA GLY A 81 3.70 9.42 11.85
C GLY A 81 3.63 9.20 10.33
N PHE A 82 2.43 9.31 9.77
CA PHE A 82 2.22 9.48 8.33
C PHE A 82 2.77 10.84 7.86
N ILE A 83 3.11 10.90 6.58
CA ILE A 83 3.57 12.09 5.86
C ILE A 83 2.65 12.36 4.66
N GLU A 84 2.98 13.30 3.79
CA GLU A 84 2.12 13.71 2.65
C GLU A 84 2.08 12.67 1.51
N SER A 85 3.08 11.78 1.44
CA SER A 85 3.23 10.76 0.39
C SER A 85 2.39 9.51 0.65
N ILE A 86 1.41 9.21 -0.21
CA ILE A 86 0.62 7.96 -0.12
C ILE A 86 1.52 6.72 -0.16
N GLU A 87 2.54 6.72 -1.02
CA GLU A 87 3.38 5.54 -1.21
C GLU A 87 4.17 5.20 0.07
N ASP A 88 4.73 6.22 0.71
CA ASP A 88 5.44 6.06 1.98
C ASP A 88 4.50 5.64 3.11
N ASN A 89 3.32 6.27 3.20
CA ASN A 89 2.31 5.94 4.20
C ASN A 89 1.82 4.50 4.05
N PHE A 90 1.50 4.08 2.83
CA PHE A 90 1.07 2.72 2.55
C PHE A 90 2.19 1.72 2.83
N ALA A 91 3.45 2.08 2.58
CA ALA A 91 4.61 1.26 2.95
C ALA A 91 4.70 1.05 4.47
N LEU A 92 4.41 2.07 5.30
CA LEU A 92 4.38 1.94 6.77
C LEU A 92 3.33 0.93 7.25
N VAL A 93 2.15 0.90 6.61
CA VAL A 93 1.11 -0.10 6.89
C VAL A 93 1.52 -1.48 6.40
N ARG A 94 2.05 -1.59 5.17
CA ARG A 94 2.53 -2.85 4.57
C ARG A 94 3.62 -3.51 5.40
N ARG A 95 4.55 -2.74 5.98
CA ARG A 95 5.62 -3.25 6.86
C ARG A 95 5.07 -3.95 8.10
N ARG A 96 3.94 -3.46 8.64
CA ARG A 96 3.25 -4.01 9.81
C ARG A 96 2.30 -5.15 9.43
N LEU A 97 1.62 -5.06 8.29
CA LEU A 97 0.71 -6.08 7.75
C LEU A 97 1.32 -6.83 6.57
N ARG A 98 2.22 -7.77 6.86
CA ARG A 98 2.87 -8.65 5.87
C ARG A 98 1.96 -9.80 5.46
N THR A 99 0.84 -9.47 4.81
CA THR A 99 -0.14 -10.45 4.35
C THR A 99 -0.63 -10.16 2.94
N ALA A 100 -0.82 -11.22 2.15
CA ALA A 100 -1.42 -11.14 0.81
C ALA A 100 -2.90 -10.76 0.85
N LYS A 101 -3.52 -10.83 2.04
CA LYS A 101 -4.92 -10.46 2.29
C LYS A 101 -5.13 -8.95 2.39
N LEU A 102 -4.07 -8.17 2.62
CA LEU A 102 -4.13 -6.71 2.57
C LEU A 102 -4.33 -6.30 1.11
N LYS A 103 -5.51 -5.77 0.80
CA LYS A 103 -5.85 -5.27 -0.53
C LYS A 103 -5.80 -3.76 -0.53
N SER A 104 -5.39 -3.21 -1.67
CA SER A 104 -5.42 -1.79 -1.92
C SER A 104 -5.92 -1.50 -3.33
N ARG A 105 -6.56 -0.35 -3.50
CA ARG A 105 -6.99 0.16 -4.81
C ARG A 105 -6.82 1.68 -4.84
N VAL A 106 -6.16 2.18 -5.87
CA VAL A 106 -5.99 3.62 -6.08
C VAL A 106 -7.09 4.12 -7.02
N LEU A 107 -7.71 5.24 -6.64
CA LEU A 107 -8.59 6.05 -7.45
C LEU A 107 -7.98 7.45 -7.63
N ARG A 108 -8.45 8.20 -8.62
CA ARG A 108 -8.08 9.62 -8.79
C ARG A 108 -9.35 10.45 -8.72
N LEU A 109 -9.37 11.43 -7.82
CA LEU A 109 -10.52 12.30 -7.58
C LEU A 109 -10.18 13.76 -7.90
N GLY A 110 -11.21 14.56 -8.21
CA GLY A 110 -11.05 15.95 -8.61
C GLY A 110 -10.78 16.11 -10.10
N VAL A 111 -11.48 17.06 -10.74
CA VAL A 111 -11.39 17.32 -12.18
C VAL A 111 -10.02 17.87 -12.56
N LEU A 112 -9.51 18.85 -11.81
CA LEU A 112 -8.25 19.53 -12.09
C LEU A 112 -7.07 18.84 -11.41
N THR A 113 -7.20 18.52 -10.12
CA THR A 113 -6.07 17.99 -9.34
C THR A 113 -5.79 16.51 -9.61
N ARG A 114 -6.83 15.73 -9.97
CA ARG A 114 -6.73 14.27 -10.16
C ARG A 114 -5.96 13.57 -9.02
N THR A 115 -6.23 14.03 -7.80
CA THR A 115 -5.57 13.64 -6.57
C THR A 115 -5.73 12.13 -6.35
N PRO A 116 -4.61 11.38 -6.20
CA PRO A 116 -4.66 9.98 -5.86
C PRO A 116 -5.31 9.75 -4.49
N VAL A 117 -6.15 8.72 -4.41
CA VAL A 117 -6.79 8.26 -3.18
C VAL A 117 -6.67 6.76 -3.12
N LEU A 118 -5.98 6.24 -2.11
CA LEU A 118 -5.77 4.80 -1.92
C LEU A 118 -6.76 4.27 -0.89
N ILE A 119 -7.60 3.33 -1.33
CA ILE A 119 -8.46 2.53 -0.46
C ILE A 119 -7.66 1.31 -0.01
N CYS A 120 -7.64 1.03 1.30
CA CYS A 120 -6.98 -0.13 1.87
C CYS A 120 -7.89 -0.89 2.84
N TYR A 121 -7.90 -2.21 2.76
CA TYR A 121 -8.69 -3.08 3.64
C TYR A 121 -8.11 -4.49 3.72
N LEU A 122 -8.52 -5.26 4.74
CA LEU A 122 -8.15 -6.66 4.90
C LEU A 122 -9.28 -7.57 4.38
N GLN A 123 -9.04 -8.30 3.29
CA GLN A 123 -10.10 -8.97 2.50
C GLN A 123 -10.98 -9.94 3.29
N ASP A 124 -10.41 -10.68 4.24
CA ASP A 124 -11.11 -11.70 5.02
C ASP A 124 -11.83 -11.16 6.25
N ARG A 125 -11.61 -9.89 6.61
CA ARG A 125 -12.20 -9.27 7.80
C ARG A 125 -13.08 -8.05 7.50
N VAL A 126 -12.89 -7.43 6.34
CA VAL A 126 -13.57 -6.18 6.01
C VAL A 126 -15.09 -6.33 6.07
N ASP A 127 -15.76 -5.34 6.65
CA ASP A 127 -17.20 -5.19 6.50
C ASP A 127 -17.52 -4.87 5.03
N LYS A 128 -18.12 -5.85 4.35
CA LYS A 128 -18.41 -5.76 2.91
C LYS A 128 -19.46 -4.70 2.59
N GLN A 129 -20.40 -4.43 3.51
CA GLN A 129 -21.42 -3.41 3.30
C GLN A 129 -20.76 -2.03 3.34
N VAL A 130 -19.94 -1.79 4.36
CA VAL A 130 -19.16 -0.55 4.50
C VAL A 130 -18.24 -0.34 3.31
N LEU A 131 -17.47 -1.37 2.92
CA LEU A 131 -16.58 -1.28 1.76
C LEU A 131 -17.34 -0.94 0.48
N THR A 132 -18.47 -1.61 0.22
CA THR A 132 -19.26 -1.37 -0.99
C THR A 132 -19.78 0.07 -1.04
N GLU A 133 -20.25 0.59 0.09
CA GLU A 133 -20.77 1.95 0.17
C GLU A 133 -19.66 3.00 0.01
N VAL A 134 -18.51 2.82 0.68
CA VAL A 134 -17.33 3.67 0.49
C VAL A 134 -16.90 3.69 -0.98
N GLU A 135 -16.81 2.51 -1.62
CA GLU A 135 -16.44 2.43 -3.03
C GLU A 135 -17.44 3.12 -3.95
N LYS A 136 -18.73 2.99 -3.67
CA LYS A 136 -19.80 3.63 -4.43
C LYS A 136 -19.72 5.14 -4.33
N ARG A 137 -19.52 5.70 -3.13
CA ARG A 137 -19.38 7.15 -2.91
C ARG A 137 -18.13 7.71 -3.60
N LEU A 138 -16.99 7.05 -3.44
CA LEU A 138 -15.76 7.49 -4.10
C LEU A 138 -15.88 7.44 -5.63
N LYS A 139 -16.57 6.44 -6.19
CA LYS A 139 -16.86 6.37 -7.64
C LYS A 139 -17.82 7.45 -8.10
N TYR A 140 -18.78 7.86 -7.26
CA TYR A 140 -19.66 8.98 -7.56
C TYR A 140 -18.84 10.29 -7.59
N LEU A 141 -18.03 10.54 -6.57
CA LEU A 141 -17.13 11.70 -6.50
C LEU A 141 -16.14 11.74 -7.66
N GLN A 142 -15.62 10.59 -8.09
CA GLN A 142 -14.73 10.49 -9.24
C GLN A 142 -15.40 10.96 -10.55
N LYS A 143 -16.71 10.74 -10.69
CA LYS A 143 -17.48 11.12 -11.87
C LYS A 143 -18.13 12.50 -11.76
N ALA A 144 -18.14 13.08 -10.57
CA ALA A 144 -18.77 14.37 -10.32
C ALA A 144 -17.91 15.49 -10.93
N GLU A 145 -18.42 16.10 -12.01
CA GLU A 145 -17.79 17.28 -12.63
C GLU A 145 -17.79 18.50 -11.70
N SER A 146 -18.65 18.49 -10.68
CA SER A 146 -18.75 19.54 -9.66
C SER A 146 -17.63 19.50 -8.61
N LEU A 147 -16.72 18.53 -8.67
CA LEU A 147 -15.59 18.41 -7.75
C LEU A 147 -14.31 18.96 -8.43
N PRO A 148 -14.08 20.28 -8.44
CA PRO A 148 -12.96 20.86 -9.19
C PRO A 148 -11.60 20.37 -8.68
N GLN A 149 -11.47 20.21 -7.36
CA GLN A 149 -10.23 19.82 -6.70
C GLN A 149 -10.48 19.04 -5.41
N VAL A 150 -9.50 18.23 -5.01
CA VAL A 150 -9.41 17.61 -3.69
C VAL A 150 -8.14 18.15 -3.01
N LEU A 151 -8.32 18.80 -1.87
CA LEU A 151 -7.24 19.49 -1.15
C LEU A 151 -6.55 18.61 -0.12
N ASP A 152 -7.34 17.88 0.67
CA ASP A 152 -6.83 17.06 1.78
C ASP A 152 -7.78 15.89 2.10
N SER A 153 -7.41 15.10 3.12
CA SER A 153 -8.23 14.00 3.62
C SER A 153 -9.55 14.44 4.25
N THR A 154 -9.60 15.65 4.81
CA THR A 154 -10.79 16.24 5.46
C THR A 154 -11.90 16.43 4.44
N TYR A 155 -11.57 16.96 3.26
CA TYR A 155 -12.54 17.18 2.20
C TYR A 155 -13.23 15.89 1.73
N ILE A 156 -12.46 14.80 1.62
CA ILE A 156 -13.03 13.49 1.30
C ILE A 156 -13.90 13.00 2.45
N ALA A 157 -13.43 13.11 3.70
CA ALA A 157 -14.16 12.66 4.87
C ALA A 157 -15.55 13.34 4.97
N GLU A 158 -15.61 14.65 4.75
CA GLU A 158 -16.88 15.40 4.70
C GLU A 158 -17.75 14.96 3.53
N SER A 159 -17.17 14.80 2.34
CA SER A 159 -17.91 14.44 1.11
C SER A 159 -18.53 13.04 1.15
N ILE A 160 -17.96 12.12 1.92
CA ILE A 160 -18.47 10.75 2.06
C ILE A 160 -19.26 10.55 3.36
N SER A 161 -19.33 11.52 4.26
CA SER A 161 -20.08 11.42 5.51
C SER A 161 -21.56 11.75 5.27
N ASP A 162 -22.47 10.87 5.74
CA ASP A 162 -23.90 11.00 5.40
C ASP A 162 -24.66 12.03 6.22
N HIS A 163 -24.28 12.21 7.49
CA HIS A 163 -25.26 12.60 8.49
C HIS A 163 -24.70 13.48 9.62
N PRO A 164 -24.99 14.78 9.61
CA PRO A 164 -24.70 15.67 10.75
C PRO A 164 -25.52 15.35 12.02
N ARG A 165 -26.41 14.35 11.98
CA ARG A 165 -27.30 13.96 13.10
C ARG A 165 -26.80 12.81 13.97
N PHE A 166 -25.70 12.13 13.62
CA PHE A 166 -25.15 11.08 14.47
C PHE A 166 -24.18 11.68 15.50
N PRO A 167 -24.32 11.37 16.80
CA PRO A 167 -23.46 11.92 17.85
C PRO A 167 -22.08 11.23 17.93
N PHE A 168 -21.79 10.27 17.05
CA PHE A 168 -20.54 9.50 17.04
C PHE A 168 -19.78 9.70 15.71
N PRO A 169 -18.44 9.82 15.74
CA PRO A 169 -17.65 9.99 14.52
C PRO A 169 -17.73 8.74 13.65
N GLN A 170 -18.26 8.88 12.43
CA GLN A 170 -18.32 7.81 11.43
C GLN A 170 -16.98 7.59 10.74
N ILE A 171 -16.10 8.60 10.77
CA ILE A 171 -14.77 8.61 10.16
C ILE A 171 -13.79 9.04 11.26
N ILE A 172 -12.67 8.33 11.33
CA ILE A 172 -11.57 8.62 12.26
C ILE A 172 -10.39 9.04 11.41
N GLN A 173 -9.88 10.26 11.63
CA GLN A 173 -8.62 10.72 11.08
C GLN A 173 -7.51 10.40 12.08
N THR A 174 -6.38 9.91 11.59
CA THR A 174 -5.20 9.64 12.43
C THR A 174 -3.95 9.74 11.57
N GLU A 175 -2.90 10.29 12.17
CA GLU A 175 -1.55 10.32 11.58
C GLU A 175 -0.76 9.05 11.96
N ARG A 176 -1.36 8.10 12.68
CA ARG A 176 -0.65 6.98 13.27
C ARG A 176 -0.83 5.67 12.49
N PRO A 177 0.27 5.07 11.97
CA PRO A 177 0.20 3.83 11.21
C PRO A 177 -0.21 2.62 12.05
N ASP A 178 0.12 2.59 13.33
CA ASP A 178 -0.28 1.51 14.24
C ASP A 178 -1.79 1.51 14.51
N VAL A 179 -2.41 2.68 14.67
CA VAL A 179 -3.86 2.83 14.82
C VAL A 179 -4.59 2.35 13.58
N VAL A 180 -4.11 2.73 12.38
CA VAL A 180 -4.67 2.24 11.11
C VAL A 180 -4.59 0.72 11.02
N VAL A 181 -3.46 0.12 11.40
CA VAL A 181 -3.30 -1.34 11.38
C VAL A 181 -4.29 -2.01 12.32
N ALA A 182 -4.48 -1.49 13.53
CA ALA A 182 -5.47 -2.03 14.47
C ALA A 182 -6.89 -2.01 13.87
N HIS A 183 -7.29 -0.88 13.28
CA HIS A 183 -8.59 -0.76 12.64
C HIS A 183 -8.77 -1.64 11.39
N LEU A 184 -7.73 -1.85 10.59
CA LEU A 184 -7.76 -2.79 9.47
C LEU A 184 -7.98 -4.24 9.96
N VAL A 185 -7.37 -4.60 11.09
CA VAL A 185 -7.52 -5.92 11.72
C VAL A 185 -8.92 -6.11 12.33
N GLU A 186 -9.57 -5.03 12.76
CA GLU A 186 -10.98 -4.99 13.20
C GLU A 186 -11.99 -5.08 12.02
N GLY A 187 -11.52 -5.04 10.78
CA GLY A 187 -12.40 -5.10 9.59
C GLY A 187 -12.86 -3.74 9.07
N ARG A 188 -12.22 -2.64 9.50
CA ARG A 188 -12.51 -1.30 8.95
C ARG A 188 -11.82 -1.09 7.60
N VAL A 189 -12.27 -0.05 6.89
CA VAL A 189 -11.67 0.43 5.64
C VAL A 189 -10.84 1.68 5.94
N CYS A 190 -9.63 1.75 5.38
CA CYS A 190 -8.75 2.90 5.48
C CYS A 190 -8.65 3.62 4.13
N LEU A 191 -8.60 4.95 4.16
CA LEU A 191 -8.38 5.80 2.99
C LEU A 191 -7.12 6.62 3.21
N PHE A 192 -6.24 6.68 2.21
CA PHE A 192 -5.14 7.62 2.14
C PHE A 192 -5.39 8.60 1.01
N VAL A 193 -5.11 9.87 1.25
CA VAL A 193 -5.19 10.96 0.27
C VAL A 193 -3.79 11.52 0.09
N ASP A 194 -3.45 11.85 -1.15
CA ASP A 194 -2.13 12.35 -1.53
C ASP A 194 -2.08 13.86 -1.31
N GLY A 195 -1.05 14.33 -0.62
CA GLY A 195 -0.92 15.73 -0.20
C GLY A 195 -1.12 15.92 1.31
#